data_AF-A0A139DL30-F1
#
_entry.id   AF-A0A139DL30-F1
#
_cell.length_a   1.000
_cell.length_b   1.000
_cell.length_c   1.000
_cell.angle_alpha   90.00
_cell.angle_beta   90.00
_cell.angle_gamma   90.00
#
_symmetry.space_group_name_H-M   'P 1'
#
loop_
_entity.id
_entity.type
_entity.pdbx_description
1 polymer ?
#
loop_
_entity_poly.entity_id
_entity_poly.type
_entity_poly.pdbx_seq_one_letter_code
_entity_poly.pdbx_strand_id
1 'polypeptide(L)'
;RVRKACNRSDKVVLYTYGGRAVPVWWDKHHSKLARFSNLEVIDLPAEDTAELANMAQRSMDLQVNIQDGEVTVTNNETITTLTPVRKLPSDA
;
A
#
# COMPACT_ATOMS: atom_id res chain seq x y z
N ARG A 1 -7.54 11.21 11.35
CA ARG A 1 -7.00 11.71 10.07
C ARG A 1 -7.76 11.11 8.89
N VAL A 2 -7.92 9.79 8.81
CA VAL A 2 -8.69 9.10 7.75
C VAL A 2 -10.09 9.69 7.55
N ARG A 3 -10.92 9.81 8.61
CA ARG A 3 -12.24 10.46 8.50
C ARG A 3 -12.21 11.86 7.85
N LYS A 4 -11.21 12.67 8.21
CA LYS A 4 -11.08 14.02 7.66
C LYS A 4 -10.73 13.98 6.17
N ALA A 5 -9.89 13.02 5.74
CA ALA A 5 -9.58 12.80 4.33
C ALA A 5 -10.83 12.31 3.58
N CYS A 6 -11.54 11.32 4.10
CA CYS A 6 -12.76 10.76 3.47
C CYS A 6 -13.85 11.82 3.29
N ASN A 7 -13.96 12.78 4.22
CA ASN A 7 -14.93 13.88 4.12
C ASN A 7 -14.49 15.03 3.19
N ARG A 8 -13.25 15.02 2.68
CA ARG A 8 -12.67 16.12 1.88
C ARG A 8 -12.27 15.72 0.46
N SER A 9 -12.41 14.45 0.11
CA SER A 9 -11.89 13.89 -1.14
C SER A 9 -12.87 12.85 -1.67
N ASP A 10 -13.00 12.78 -2.99
CA ASP A 10 -13.90 11.81 -3.64
C ASP A 10 -13.36 10.38 -3.55
N LYS A 11 -12.03 10.21 -3.47
CA LYS A 11 -11.35 8.93 -3.27
C LYS A 11 -10.20 9.09 -2.27
N VAL A 12 -10.07 8.13 -1.35
CA VAL A 12 -8.98 8.04 -0.38
C VAL A 12 -8.36 6.66 -0.44
N VAL A 13 -7.03 6.60 -0.57
CA VAL A 13 -6.26 5.35 -0.51
C VAL A 13 -5.32 5.43 0.68
N LEU A 14 -5.36 4.43 1.55
CA LEU A 14 -4.45 4.27 2.68
C LEU A 14 -3.50 3.10 2.41
N TYR A 15 -2.21 3.41 2.24
CA TYR A 15 -1.15 2.41 2.19
C TYR A 15 -0.62 2.13 3.59
N THR A 16 -0.72 0.88 4.04
CA THR A 16 -0.03 0.39 5.24
C THR A 16 1.21 -0.38 4.83
N TYR A 17 2.29 -0.27 5.61
CA TYR A 17 3.56 -0.97 5.34
C TYR A 17 4.31 -1.32 6.64
N GLY A 18 3.60 -1.35 7.76
CA GLY A 18 4.17 -1.53 9.11
C GLY A 18 4.41 -2.98 9.52
N GLY A 19 4.35 -3.93 8.58
CA GLY A 19 4.49 -5.36 8.83
C GLY A 19 3.59 -5.85 9.98
N ARG A 20 4.22 -6.38 11.05
CA ARG A 20 3.52 -6.95 12.22
C ARG A 20 2.60 -5.98 12.95
N ALA A 21 2.79 -4.67 12.80
CA ALA A 21 1.90 -3.67 13.40
C ALA A 21 0.55 -3.55 12.65
N VAL A 22 0.49 -3.93 11.37
CA VAL A 22 -0.70 -3.76 10.53
C VAL A 22 -1.86 -4.64 11.00
N PRO A 23 -1.71 -5.95 11.27
CA PRO A 23 -2.81 -6.78 11.77
C PRO A 23 -3.42 -6.23 13.07
N VAL A 24 -2.56 -5.86 14.04
CA VAL A 24 -3.01 -5.31 15.33
C VAL A 24 -3.75 -3.98 15.17
N TRP A 25 -3.29 -3.14 14.24
CA TRP A 25 -3.99 -1.90 13.89
C TRP A 25 -5.32 -2.19 13.18
N TRP A 26 -5.33 -3.14 12.26
CA TRP A 26 -6.51 -3.54 11.49
C TRP A 26 -7.62 -4.05 12.40
N ASP A 27 -7.32 -4.95 13.33
CA ASP A 27 -8.30 -5.48 14.29
C ASP A 27 -9.01 -4.37 15.07
N LYS A 28 -8.26 -3.32 15.47
CA LYS A 28 -8.77 -2.18 16.25
C LYS A 28 -9.58 -1.18 15.43
N HIS A 29 -9.33 -1.08 14.12
CA HIS A 29 -9.79 0.04 13.31
C HIS A 29 -10.71 -0.34 12.14
N HIS A 30 -10.64 -1.57 11.63
CA HIS A 30 -11.34 -1.98 10.41
C HIS A 30 -12.84 -1.63 10.43
N SER A 31 -13.57 -1.92 11.50
CA SER A 31 -15.02 -1.68 11.56
C SER A 31 -15.38 -0.19 11.48
N LYS A 32 -14.51 0.69 11.99
CA LYS A 32 -14.69 2.15 11.91
C LYS A 32 -14.33 2.71 10.53
N LEU A 33 -13.50 1.99 9.77
CA LEU A 33 -13.03 2.36 8.45
C LEU A 33 -13.97 1.86 7.35
N ALA A 34 -14.55 0.67 7.52
CA ALA A 34 -15.45 0.02 6.55
C ALA A 34 -16.69 0.86 6.17
N ARG A 35 -17.10 1.81 7.01
CA ARG A 35 -18.23 2.71 6.72
C ARG A 35 -17.94 3.76 5.63
N PHE A 36 -16.68 4.01 5.30
CA PHE A 36 -16.31 5.00 4.28
C PHE A 36 -16.31 4.33 2.91
N SER A 37 -17.34 4.60 2.11
CA SER A 37 -17.48 4.01 0.76
C SER A 37 -16.40 4.47 -0.23
N ASN A 38 -15.70 5.57 0.07
CA ASN A 38 -14.63 6.14 -0.74
C ASN A 38 -13.22 5.80 -0.23
N LEU A 39 -13.10 4.86 0.72
CA LEU A 39 -11.81 4.47 1.30
C LEU A 39 -11.35 3.11 0.78
N GLU A 40 -10.16 3.08 0.22
CA GLU A 40 -9.38 1.87 -0.05
C GLU A 40 -8.25 1.75 0.97
N VAL A 41 -8.03 0.54 1.50
CA VAL A 41 -6.90 0.23 2.37
C VAL A 41 -6.10 -0.87 1.70
N ILE A 42 -4.83 -0.58 1.44
CA ILE A 42 -3.89 -1.46 0.75
C ILE A 42 -2.70 -1.68 1.67
N ASP A 43 -2.38 -2.93 1.93
CA ASP A 43 -1.24 -3.34 2.72
C ASP A 43 -0.10 -3.75 1.82
N LEU A 44 1.04 -3.10 1.98
CA LEU A 44 2.29 -3.42 1.28
C LEU A 44 3.15 -4.27 2.21
N PRO A 45 3.53 -5.49 1.82
CA PRO A 45 4.38 -6.34 2.65
C PRO A 45 5.67 -5.64 3.08
N ALA A 46 6.08 -5.88 4.33
CA ALA A 46 7.24 -5.20 4.89
C ALA A 46 8.55 -5.61 4.22
N GLU A 47 8.65 -6.87 3.75
CA GLU A 47 9.78 -7.35 2.95
C GLU A 47 9.87 -6.61 1.61
N ASP A 48 8.79 -6.59 0.83
CA ASP A 48 8.72 -5.90 -0.46
C ASP A 48 9.07 -4.41 -0.35
N THR A 49 8.53 -3.73 0.66
CA THR A 49 8.81 -2.30 0.87
C THR A 49 10.23 -2.04 1.36
N ALA A 50 10.87 -2.99 2.06
CA ALA A 50 12.26 -2.88 2.44
C ALA A 50 13.20 -3.03 1.22
N GLU A 51 12.90 -3.95 0.31
CA GLU A 51 13.63 -4.07 -0.95
C GLU A 51 13.48 -2.82 -1.82
N LEU A 52 12.27 -2.29 -1.96
CA LEU A 52 12.02 -1.04 -2.67
C LEU A 52 12.75 0.14 -2.03
N ALA A 53 12.83 0.19 -0.70
CA ALA A 53 13.60 1.23 0.00
C ALA A 53 15.09 1.14 -0.30
N ASN A 54 15.64 -0.06 -0.50
CA ASN A 54 17.05 -0.25 -0.87
C ASN A 54 17.38 0.25 -2.28
N MET A 55 16.38 0.43 -3.16
CA MET A 55 16.57 1.03 -4.49
C MET A 55 16.74 2.56 -4.46
N ALA A 56 16.53 3.21 -3.30
CA ALA A 56 16.59 4.65 -3.20
C ALA A 56 18.00 5.19 -3.46
N GLN A 57 18.13 6.04 -4.48
CA GLN A 57 19.37 6.69 -4.87
C GLN A 57 19.17 8.21 -5.01
N ARG A 58 20.27 8.99 -5.01
CA ARG A 58 20.20 10.46 -5.16
C ARG A 58 19.58 10.87 -6.51
N SER A 59 19.84 10.09 -7.55
CA SER A 59 19.21 10.16 -8.86
C SER A 59 18.64 8.78 -9.16
N MET A 60 17.37 8.71 -9.56
CA MET A 60 16.68 7.45 -9.80
C MET A 60 16.12 7.45 -11.22
N ASP A 61 16.40 6.36 -11.95
CA ASP A 61 15.70 6.01 -13.18
C ASP A 61 15.00 4.67 -12.91
N LEU A 62 13.68 4.70 -12.81
CA LEU A 62 12.86 3.57 -12.39
C LEU A 62 11.88 3.22 -13.51
N GLN A 63 11.94 1.99 -13.97
CA GLN A 63 10.89 1.37 -14.77
C GLN A 63 9.93 0.64 -13.84
N VAL A 64 8.63 0.95 -13.97
CA VAL A 64 7.57 0.31 -13.16
C VAL A 64 6.62 -0.43 -14.10
N ASN A 65 6.44 -1.72 -13.86
CA ASN A 65 5.44 -2.54 -14.53
C ASN A 65 4.37 -2.95 -13.53
N ILE A 66 3.10 -2.90 -13.94
CA ILE A 66 1.96 -3.33 -13.15
C ILE A 66 1.20 -4.38 -13.96
N GLN A 67 1.17 -5.61 -13.47
CA GLN A 67 0.52 -6.73 -14.14
C GLN A 67 -0.13 -7.66 -13.11
N ASP A 68 -1.41 -8.00 -13.32
CA ASP A 68 -2.15 -8.98 -12.51
C ASP A 68 -2.09 -8.74 -10.99
N GLY A 69 -2.02 -7.47 -10.57
CA GLY A 69 -1.93 -7.06 -9.17
C GLY A 69 -0.52 -7.08 -8.58
N GLU A 70 0.48 -7.53 -9.34
CA GLU A 70 1.89 -7.44 -9.01
C GLU A 70 2.48 -6.14 -9.57
N VAL A 71 3.40 -5.53 -8.83
CA VAL A 71 4.15 -4.36 -9.28
C VAL A 71 5.64 -4.68 -9.26
N THR A 72 6.25 -4.72 -10.45
CA THR A 72 7.69 -4.90 -10.61
C THR A 72 8.34 -3.53 -10.79
N VAL A 73 9.37 -3.25 -10.00
CA VAL A 73 10.17 -2.03 -10.09
C VAL A 73 11.60 -2.42 -10.47
N THR A 74 12.12 -1.80 -11.52
CA THR A 74 13.45 -2.09 -12.05
C THR A 74 14.23 -0.79 -12.20
N ASN A 75 15.51 -0.81 -11.85
CA ASN A 75 16.47 0.24 -12.19
C ASN A 75 17.67 -0.42 -12.93
N ASN A 76 18.77 0.31 -13.09
CA ASN A 76 19.95 -0.20 -13.81
C ASN A 76 20.71 -1.33 -13.09
N GLU A 77 20.43 -1.57 -11.81
CA GLU A 77 21.20 -2.47 -10.93
C GLU A 77 20.35 -3.61 -10.35
N THR A 78 19.10 -3.33 -10.00
CA THR A 78 18.22 -4.22 -9.23
C THR A 78 16.80 -4.25 -9.79
N ILE A 79 16.16 -5.39 -9.52
CA ILE A 79 14.74 -5.62 -9.73
C ILE A 79 14.13 -6.02 -8.40
N THR A 80 12.99 -5.43 -8.05
CA THR A 80 12.18 -5.84 -6.90
C THR A 80 10.73 -5.96 -7.35
N THR A 81 9.99 -6.78 -6.62
CA THR A 81 8.59 -7.02 -6.85
C THR A 81 7.84 -6.76 -5.56
N LEU A 82 6.69 -6.09 -5.67
CA LEU A 82 5.79 -5.89 -4.55
C LEU A 82 4.37 -6.32 -4.91
N THR A 83 3.72 -7.03 -4.02
CA THR A 83 2.33 -7.50 -4.20
C THR A 83 1.41 -6.84 -3.18
N PRO A 84 0.70 -5.76 -3.56
CA PRO A 84 -0.21 -5.07 -2.65
C PRO A 84 -1.39 -5.96 -2.26
N VAL A 85 -1.65 -6.08 -0.96
CA VAL A 85 -2.79 -6.81 -0.41
C VAL A 85 -3.91 -5.84 -0.10
N ARG A 86 -5.03 -5.94 -0.82
CA ARG A 86 -6.22 -5.14 -0.52
C ARG A 86 -6.85 -5.61 0.79
N LYS A 87 -7.04 -4.69 1.74
CA LYS A 87 -7.75 -4.90 3.02
C LYS A 87 -9.15 -4.28 3.01
N LEU A 88 -9.35 -3.18 2.27
CA LEU A 88 -10.64 -2.53 2.08
C LEU A 88 -10.79 -2.02 0.64
N PRO A 89 -11.95 -2.19 -0.03
CA PRO A 89 -13.07 -3.04 0.39
C PRO A 89 -12.60 -4.50 0.59
N SER A 90 -13.24 -5.22 1.52
CA SER A 90 -13.04 -6.66 1.60
C SER A 90 -13.60 -7.22 0.31
N ASP A 91 -12.75 -7.82 -0.53
CA ASP A 91 -13.23 -8.61 -1.65
C ASP A 91 -14.15 -9.69 -1.04
N ALA A 92 -15.43 -9.65 -1.43
CA ALA A 92 -16.49 -10.48 -0.87
C ALA A 92 -16.39 -11.92 -1.37
#